data_AF-A0A9D4HUB6-F1
#
_entry.id   AF-A0A9D4HUB6-F1
#
_cell.length_a   1.000
_cell.length_b   1.000
_cell.length_c   1.000
_cell.angle_alpha   90.00
_cell.angle_beta   90.00
_cell.angle_gamma   90.00
#
_symmetry.space_group_name_H-M   'P 1'
#
loop_
_entity.id
_entity.type
_entity.pdbx_description
1 polymer ?
#
loop_
_entity_poly.entity_id
_entity_poly.type
_entity_poly.pdbx_seq_one_letter_code
_entity_poly.pdbx_strand_id
1 'polypeptide(L)' 'MEFRVFPEVKSQLRGIRFASKQELTVAANRIVSSFDTDWYRDTFDKWISRHIKCIRVGGDYVEKI' A
#
# COMPACT_ATOMS: atom_id res chain seq x y z
N MET A 1 1.68 2.38 -4.69
CA MET A 1 0.48 1.54 -4.44
C MET A 1 0.87 0.16 -3.92
N GLU A 2 1.53 -0.69 -4.72
CA GLU A 2 1.89 -2.09 -4.34
C GLU A 2 2.71 -2.24 -3.06
N PHE A 3 3.70 -1.38 -2.79
CA PHE A 3 4.56 -1.55 -1.61
C PHE A 3 3.96 -1.01 -0.30
N ARG A 4 2.82 -0.31 -0.35
CA ARG A 4 2.25 0.34 0.85
C ARG A 4 0.74 0.33 0.94
N VAL A 5 0.04 0.90 -0.05
CA VAL A 5 -1.43 0.99 -0.04
C VAL A 5 -2.07 -0.39 -0.04
N PHE A 6 -1.66 -1.27 -0.96
CA PHE A 6 -2.27 -2.61 -1.00
C PHE A 6 -1.91 -3.50 0.19
N PRO A 7 -0.65 -3.52 0.71
CA PRO A 7 -0.33 -4.21 1.95
C PRO A 7 -1.16 -3.74 3.12
N GLU A 8 -1.35 -2.42 3.29
CA GLU A 8 -2.15 -1.86 4.38
C GLU A 8 -3.62 -2.27 4.25
N VAL A 9 -4.21 -2.08 3.07
CA VAL A 9 -5.61 -2.49 2.81
C VAL A 9 -5.79 -3.99 3.00
N LYS A 10 -4.90 -4.82 2.43
CA LYS A 10 -4.95 -6.28 2.58
C LYS A 10 -4.77 -6.72 4.03
N SER A 11 -3.94 -6.03 4.81
CA SER A 11 -3.75 -6.30 6.24
C SER A 11 -5.06 -6.11 7.01
N GLN A 12 -5.76 -5.00 6.77
CA GLN A 12 -7.03 -4.70 7.44
C GLN A 12 -8.18 -5.61 6.96
N LEU A 13 -8.15 -6.05 5.70
CA LEU A 13 -9.12 -7.02 5.16
C LEU A 13 -8.81 -8.47 5.55
N ARG A 14 -7.64 -8.74 6.14
CA ARG A 14 -7.15 -10.10 6.38
C ARG A 14 -8.06 -10.84 7.36
N GLY A 15 -8.47 -12.05 6.99
CA GLY A 15 -9.30 -12.92 7.84
C GLY A 15 -10.80 -12.60 7.79
N ILE A 16 -11.21 -11.54 7.10
CA ILE A 16 -12.62 -11.20 6.91
C ILE A 16 -13.16 -11.97 5.70
N ARG A 17 -14.29 -12.66 5.87
CA ARG A 17 -15.04 -13.27 4.78
C ARG A 17 -16.18 -12.34 4.38
N PHE A 18 -16.17 -11.90 3.13
CA PHE A 18 -17.23 -11.08 2.55
C PHE A 18 -18.25 -11.97 1.85
N ALA A 19 -19.53 -11.69 2.02
CA ALA A 19 -20.62 -12.41 1.39
C ALA A 19 -20.80 -12.02 -0.10
N SER A 20 -20.28 -10.86 -0.50
CA SER A 20 -20.38 -10.37 -1.88
C SER A 20 -19.19 -9.48 -2.28
N LYS A 21 -19.04 -9.27 -3.59
CA LYS A 21 -18.08 -8.29 -4.14
C LYS A 21 -18.41 -6.88 -3.69
N GLN A 22 -19.69 -6.52 -3.60
CA GLN A 22 -20.16 -5.19 -3.20
C GLN A 22 -19.71 -4.86 -1.78
N GLU A 23 -19.85 -5.82 -0.86
CA GLU A 23 -19.41 -5.67 0.53
C GLU A 23 -17.90 -5.44 0.62
N LEU A 24 -17.10 -6.23 -0.11
CA LEU A 24 -15.65 -6.04 -0.22
C LEU A 24 -15.30 -4.65 -0.76
N THR A 25 -15.98 -4.19 -1.81
CA THR A 25 -15.75 -2.86 -2.40
C THR A 25 -16.03 -1.75 -1.38
N VAL A 26 -17.13 -1.84 -0.64
CA VAL A 26 -17.47 -0.87 0.41
C VAL A 26 -16.42 -0.87 1.52
N ALA A 27 -15.98 -2.05 1.98
CA ALA A 27 -14.94 -2.17 3.00
C ALA A 27 -13.61 -1.58 2.52
N ALA A 28 -13.15 -1.92 1.32
CA ALA A 28 -11.92 -1.40 0.74
C ALA A 28 -11.98 0.12 0.56
N ASN A 29 -13.10 0.66 0.08
CA ASN A 29 -13.29 2.12 -0.07
C ASN A 29 -13.21 2.83 1.29
N ARG A 30 -13.86 2.28 2.33
CA ARG A 30 -13.78 2.84 3.69
C ARG A 30 -12.35 2.89 4.21
N ILE A 31 -11.57 1.83 4.01
CA ILE A 31 -10.17 1.78 4.44
C ILE A 31 -9.35 2.85 3.69
N VAL A 32 -9.45 2.90 2.35
CA VAL A 32 -8.69 3.86 1.53
C VAL A 32 -9.06 5.30 1.86
N SER A 33 -10.33 5.59 2.13
CA SER A 33 -10.81 6.92 2.55
C SER A 33 -10.47 7.27 3.99
N SER A 34 -10.07 6.30 4.82
CA SER A 34 -9.65 6.54 6.21
C SER A 34 -8.21 7.06 6.32
N PHE A 35 -7.40 6.89 5.27
CA PHE A 35 -6.05 7.43 5.23
C PHE A 35 -6.10 8.94 5.00
N ASP A 36 -5.43 9.70 5.87
CA ASP A 36 -5.34 11.15 5.75
C ASP A 36 -4.33 11.58 4.67
N THR A 37 -4.32 12.89 4.39
CA THR A 37 -3.43 13.49 3.38
C THR A 37 -1.95 13.30 3.71
N ASP A 38 -1.56 13.34 4.98
CA ASP A 38 -0.16 13.21 5.38
C ASP A 38 0.33 11.76 5.20
N TRP A 39 -0.54 10.77 5.41
CA TRP A 39 -0.25 9.37 5.13
C TRP A 39 0.04 9.13 3.64
N TYR A 40 -0.74 9.76 2.75
CA TYR A 40 -0.47 9.70 1.31
C TYR A 40 0.81 10.44 0.95
N ARG A 41 1.08 11.60 1.54
CA ARG A 41 2.33 12.35 1.33
C ARG A 41 3.55 11.50 1.69
N ASP A 42 3.59 10.92 2.89
CA ASP A 42 4.66 10.03 3.34
C ASP A 42 4.76 8.78 2.44
N THR A 43 3.67 8.32 1.83
CA THR A 43 3.70 7.22 0.86
C THR A 43 4.46 7.61 -0.41
N PHE A 44 4.28 8.83 -0.91
CA PHE A 44 5.05 9.34 -2.04
C PHE A 44 6.51 9.59 -1.66
N ASP A 45 6.80 10.13 -0.48
CA ASP A 45 8.18 10.36 -0.03
C ASP A 45 8.96 9.04 0.08
N LYS A 46 8.34 8.00 0.64
CA LYS A 46 8.91 6.64 0.66
C LYS A 46 9.09 6.07 -0.74
N TRP A 47 8.20 6.37 -1.68
CA TRP A 47 8.35 5.94 -3.06
C TRP A 47 9.56 6.58 -3.74
N ILE A 48 9.81 7.88 -3.51
CA ILE A 48 11.03 8.56 -3.99
C ILE A 48 12.28 7.90 -3.39
N SER A 49 12.29 7.66 -2.08
CA SER A 49 13.40 6.96 -1.41
C SER A 49 13.68 5.58 -2.00
N ARG A 50 12.63 4.81 -2.34
CA ARG A 50 12.76 3.50 -2.99
C ARG A 50 13.40 3.59 -4.38
N HIS A 51 13.13 4.63 -5.16
CA HIS A 51 13.81 4.82 -6.45
C HIS A 51 15.29 5.12 -6.28
N ILE A 52 15.65 5.95 -5.30
CA ILE A 52 17.06 6.24 -4.99
C ILE A 52 17.78 4.92 -4.63
N LYS A 53 17.14 4.05 -3.84
CA LYS A 53 17.68 2.72 -3.53
C LYS A 53 17.80 1.86 -4.78
N CYS A 54 16.78 1.81 -5.63
CA CYS A 54 16.79 1.07 -6.89
C CYS A 54 18.00 1.43 -7.76
N ILE A 55 18.31 2.72 -7.90
CA ILE A 55 19.49 3.19 -8.64
C ILE A 55 20.78 2.69 -7.99
N ARG A 56 20.91 2.81 -6.66
CA ARG A 56 22.11 2.39 -5.92
C ARG A 56 22.43 0.91 -6.07
N VAL A 57 21.39 0.09 -6.25
CA VAL A 57 21.51 -1.38 -6.30
C VAL A 57 21.46 -1.90 -7.74
N GLY A 58 21.63 -1.01 -8.73
CA GLY A 58 21.69 -1.40 -10.15
C GLY A 58 20.38 -1.97 -10.69
N GLY A 59 19.24 -1.65 -10.06
CA GLY A 59 17.93 -2.18 -10.44
C GLY A 59 17.54 -3.49 -9.74
N ASP A 60 18.38 -4.05 -8.87
CA ASP A 60 18.02 -5.21 -8.06
C ASP A 60 16.89 -4.90 -7.07
N TYR A 61 16.24 -5.97 -6.57
CA TYR A 61 15.19 -5.86 -5.58
C TYR A 61 15.72 -5.24 -4.27
N VAL A 62 15.21 -4.06 -3.94
CA VAL A 62 15.54 -3.32 -2.71
C VAL A 62 15.15 -4.02 -1.41
N GLU A 63 14.35 -5.09 -1.47
CA GLU A 63 13.90 -5.89 -0.32
C GLU A 63 14.85 -7.04 0.02
N LYS A 64 15.81 -7.34 -0.86
CA LYS A 64 16.80 -8.43 -0.70
C LYS A 64 18.12 -7.95 -0.10
N ILE A 65 18.18 -6.69 0.34
CA ILE A 65 19.38 -6.00 0.84
C ILE A 65 19.15 -5.57 2.28
#